data_AF-X0SMI5-F1
#
_entry.id   AF-X0SMI5-F1
#
_cell.length_a   1.000
_cell.length_b   1.000
_cell.length_c   1.000
_cell.angle_alpha   90.00
_cell.angle_beta   90.00
_cell.angle_gamma   90.00
#
_symmetry.space_group_name_H-M   'P 1'
#
loop_
_entity.id
_entity.type
_entity.pdbx_description
1 polymer ?
#
loop_
_entity_poly.entity_id
_entity_poly.type
_entity_poly.pdbx_seq_one_letter_code
_entity_poly.pdbx_strand_id
1 'polypeptide(L)'
;MLKKKRFAIFSLVLVLTLSLFLGLSLISFAAEQPSIPKVELPLVVTTCGQSPGALMIWVLCKQIKLPCDRKDLLTAEHLKAKAEEGNPYKTLIITTG
;
A
#
# COMPACT_ATOMS: atom_id res chain seq x y z
N MET A 1 56.01 14.13 15.83
CA MET A 1 55.23 14.19 14.56
C MET A 1 54.39 12.94 14.26
N LEU A 2 54.84 11.71 14.58
CA LEU A 2 54.10 10.48 14.25
C LEU A 2 52.68 10.37 14.87
N LYS A 3 52.46 10.85 16.10
CA LYS A 3 51.15 10.79 16.77
C LYS A 3 50.06 11.62 16.07
N LYS A 4 50.41 12.79 15.51
CA LYS A 4 49.48 13.65 14.74
C LYS A 4 49.07 13.00 13.41
N LYS A 5 50.00 12.36 12.70
CA LYS A 5 49.69 11.62 11.45
C LYS A 5 48.77 10.42 11.70
N ARG A 6 48.99 9.67 12.79
CA ARG A 6 48.09 8.55 13.18
C ARG A 6 46.69 9.05 13.54
N PHE A 7 46.57 10.17 14.26
CA PHE A 7 45.28 10.81 14.56
C PHE A 7 44.55 11.28 13.30
N ALA A 8 45.26 11.86 12.34
CA ALA A 8 44.68 12.28 11.06
C ALA A 8 44.17 11.09 10.24
N ILE A 9 44.91 9.97 10.22
CA ILE A 9 44.48 8.74 9.54
C ILE A 9 43.23 8.16 10.22
N PHE A 10 43.19 8.11 11.55
CA PHE A 10 41.99 7.67 12.29
C PHE A 10 40.77 8.55 12.00
N SER A 11 40.96 9.88 11.98
CA SER A 11 39.90 10.82 11.65
C SER A 11 39.41 10.65 10.21
N LEU A 12 40.32 10.40 9.25
CA LEU A 12 39.97 10.16 7.85
C LEU A 12 39.14 8.88 7.70
N VAL A 13 39.57 7.80 8.36
CA VAL A 13 38.85 6.51 8.34
C VAL A 13 37.47 6.66 8.96
N LEU A 14 37.35 7.40 10.07
CA LEU A 14 36.06 7.68 10.72
C LEU A 14 35.10 8.46 9.80
N VAL A 15 35.60 9.47 9.10
CA VAL A 15 34.79 10.26 8.17
C VAL A 15 34.36 9.42 6.97
N LEU A 16 35.25 8.58 6.44
CA LEU A 16 34.93 7.66 5.35
C LEU A 16 33.87 6.63 5.74
N THR A 17 33.98 6.02 6.92
CA THR A 17 32.99 5.05 7.40
C THR A 17 31.64 5.71 7.67
N LEU A 18 31.63 6.92 8.24
CA LEU A 18 30.40 7.68 8.46
C LEU A 18 29.73 8.07 7.13
N SER A 19 30.51 8.55 6.15
CA SER A 19 30.02 8.87 4.80
C SER A 19 29.44 7.65 4.09
N LEU A 20 30.08 6.49 4.23
CA LEU A 20 29.59 5.25 3.64
C LEU A 20 28.26 4.81 4.30
N PHE A 21 28.17 4.92 5.63
CA PHE A 21 26.97 4.57 6.37
C PHE A 21 25.77 5.49 6.02
N LEU A 22 26.00 6.80 5.89
CA LEU A 22 24.96 7.74 5.43
C LEU A 22 24.60 7.52 3.95
N GLY A 23 25.53 7.12 3.10
CA GLY A 23 25.25 6.80 1.70
C GLY A 23 24.37 5.55 1.55
N LEU A 24 24.62 4.50 2.34
CA LEU A 24 23.84 3.27 2.30
C LEU A 24 22.43 3.42 2.87
N SER A 25 22.21 4.28 3.87
CA SER A 25 20.88 4.47 4.46
C SER A 25 19.86 5.10 3.52
N LEU A 26 20.32 5.89 2.53
CA LEU A 26 19.46 6.50 1.51
C LEU A 26 18.94 5.48 0.49
N ILE A 27 19.63 4.36 0.29
CA ILE A 27 19.26 3.34 -0.70
C ILE A 27 17.99 2.58 -0.26
N SER A 28 17.79 2.37 1.05
CA SER A 28 16.56 1.75 1.58
C SER A 28 15.28 2.55 1.32
N PHE A 29 15.39 3.88 1.17
CA PHE A 29 14.25 4.76 0.87
C PHE A 29 14.01 4.93 -0.63
N ALA A 30 14.96 4.51 -1.48
CA ALA A 30 14.84 4.54 -2.93
C ALA A 30 14.24 3.26 -3.51
N ALA A 31 13.88 2.29 -2.66
CA ALA A 31 13.07 1.15 -3.09
C ALA A 31 11.74 1.69 -3.63
N GLU A 32 11.54 1.52 -4.93
CA GLU A 32 10.37 1.99 -5.67
C GLU A 32 9.11 1.43 -5.02
N GLN A 33 8.45 2.27 -4.22
CA GLN A 33 7.29 1.84 -3.47
C GLN A 33 6.18 1.61 -4.51
N PRO A 34 5.58 0.40 -4.56
CA PRO A 34 4.58 0.10 -5.57
C PRO A 34 3.48 1.14 -5.48
N SER A 35 3.11 1.70 -6.64
CA SER A 35 2.09 2.74 -6.71
C SER A 35 0.82 2.22 -6.04
N ILE A 36 0.33 2.95 -5.03
CA ILE A 36 -0.91 2.58 -4.36
C ILE A 36 -2.02 2.53 -5.43
N PRO A 37 -2.75 1.40 -5.56
CA PRO A 37 -3.81 1.30 -6.55
C PRO A 37 -4.87 2.37 -6.28
N LYS A 38 -5.26 3.10 -7.33
CA LYS A 38 -6.33 4.10 -7.24
C LYS A 38 -7.68 3.38 -7.14
N VAL A 39 -8.49 3.78 -6.17
CA VAL A 39 -9.87 3.30 -6.07
C VAL A 39 -10.72 4.09 -7.06
N GLU A 40 -11.29 3.38 -8.03
CA GLU A 40 -12.23 3.94 -8.98
C GLU A 40 -13.67 3.57 -8.62
N LEU A 41 -14.56 4.55 -8.70
CA LEU A 41 -15.99 4.35 -8.45
C LEU A 41 -16.71 3.96 -9.74
N PRO A 42 -17.78 3.14 -9.64
CA PRO A 42 -18.35 2.53 -8.44
C PRO A 42 -17.50 1.40 -7.84
N LEU A 43 -17.49 1.30 -6.51
CA LEU A 43 -16.76 0.29 -5.73
C LEU A 43 -17.74 -0.74 -5.11
N VAL A 44 -17.37 -2.02 -5.15
CA VAL A 44 -18.03 -3.09 -4.38
C VAL A 44 -17.04 -3.86 -3.52
N VAL A 45 -17.47 -4.21 -2.31
CA VAL A 45 -16.77 -5.11 -1.39
C VAL A 45 -17.56 -6.41 -1.19
N THR A 46 -16.85 -7.54 -1.20
CA THR A 46 -17.38 -8.87 -0.93
C THR A 46 -16.40 -9.67 -0.07
N THR A 47 -16.87 -10.76 0.51
CA THR A 47 -16.07 -11.68 1.33
C THR A 47 -16.13 -13.10 0.76
N CYS A 48 -14.99 -13.76 0.69
CA CYS A 48 -14.91 -15.19 0.41
C CYS A 48 -14.93 -15.95 1.74
N GLY A 49 -16.12 -16.13 2.31
CA GLY A 49 -16.32 -16.85 3.58
C GLY A 49 -17.02 -16.00 4.64
N GLN A 50 -16.67 -16.22 5.91
CA GLN A 50 -17.26 -15.53 7.07
C GLN A 50 -16.38 -14.38 7.60
N SER A 51 -15.36 -13.98 6.83
CA SER A 51 -14.46 -12.90 7.25
C SER A 51 -15.23 -11.60 7.45
N PRO A 52 -15.08 -10.92 8.60
CA PRO A 52 -15.68 -9.61 8.83
C PRO A 52 -14.97 -8.50 8.03
N GLY A 53 -13.92 -8.82 7.26
CA GLY A 53 -13.13 -7.85 6.51
C GLY A 53 -13.98 -6.97 5.57
N ALA A 54 -14.87 -7.56 4.78
CA ALA A 54 -15.75 -6.80 3.88
C ALA A 54 -16.69 -5.85 4.65
N LEU A 55 -17.17 -6.26 5.82
CA LEU A 55 -17.95 -5.41 6.71
C LEU A 55 -17.11 -4.23 7.22
N MET A 56 -15.89 -4.49 7.69
CA MET A 56 -14.98 -3.44 8.18
C MET A 56 -14.66 -2.40 7.09
N ILE A 57 -14.32 -2.85 5.89
CA ILE A 57 -14.02 -1.95 4.76
C ILE A 57 -15.25 -1.12 4.40
N TRP A 58 -16.43 -1.74 4.34
CA TRP A 58 -17.67 -1.03 4.07
C TRP A 58 -17.97 0.05 5.12
N VAL A 59 -17.78 -0.26 6.41
CA VAL A 59 -17.94 0.72 7.51
C VAL A 59 -16.98 1.90 7.34
N LEU A 60 -15.70 1.64 7.04
CA LEU A 60 -14.72 2.70 6.79
C LEU A 60 -15.12 3.57 5.60
N CYS A 61 -15.59 2.97 4.50
CA CYS A 61 -16.08 3.70 3.33
C CYS A 61 -17.26 4.62 3.70
N LYS A 62 -18.20 4.14 4.51
CA LYS A 62 -19.33 4.95 5.00
C LYS A 62 -18.87 6.12 5.88
N GLN A 63 -17.89 5.91 6.76
CA GLN A 63 -17.34 6.97 7.62
C GLN A 63 -16.73 8.11 6.80
N ILE A 64 -16.00 7.79 5.73
CA ILE A 64 -15.39 8.79 4.84
C ILE A 64 -16.32 9.26 3.72
N LYS A 65 -17.59 8.82 3.71
CA LYS A 65 -18.60 9.10 2.68
C LYS A 65 -18.18 8.67 1.26
N LEU A 66 -17.36 7.62 1.15
CA LEU A 66 -17.00 7.01 -0.13
C LEU A 66 -18.15 6.06 -0.57
N PRO A 67 -18.73 6.25 -1.77
CA PRO A 67 -19.73 5.32 -2.32
C PRO A 67 -19.16 3.91 -2.44
N CYS A 68 -19.74 2.98 -1.70
CA CYS A 68 -19.26 1.61 -1.59
C CYS A 68 -20.46 0.68 -1.34
N ASP A 69 -20.66 -0.24 -2.27
CA ASP A 69 -21.67 -1.29 -2.15
C ASP A 69 -21.04 -2.49 -1.44
N ARG A 70 -21.81 -3.15 -0.57
CA ARG A 70 -21.41 -4.43 0.02
C ARG A 70 -22.38 -5.50 -0.44
N LYS A 71 -21.84 -6.59 -0.97
CA LYS A 71 -22.63 -7.76 -1.34
C LYS A 71 -21.90 -9.00 -0.90
N ASP A 72 -22.37 -9.57 0.20
CA ASP A 72 -21.92 -10.87 0.65
C ASP A 72 -22.39 -11.90 -0.39
N LEU A 73 -21.50 -12.78 -0.85
CA LEU A 73 -21.74 -13.72 -1.96
C LEU A 73 -21.98 -13.04 -3.33
N LEU A 74 -21.20 -12.00 -3.63
CA LEU A 74 -21.21 -11.38 -4.97
C LEU A 74 -20.91 -12.42 -6.07
N THR A 75 -21.76 -12.46 -7.10
CA THR A 75 -21.61 -13.37 -8.25
C THR A 75 -21.23 -12.61 -9.52
N ALA A 76 -20.77 -13.35 -10.54
CA ALA A 76 -20.42 -12.77 -11.83
C ALA A 76 -21.64 -12.17 -12.55
N GLU A 77 -22.82 -12.77 -12.38
CA GLU A 77 -24.08 -12.30 -12.97
C GLU A 77 -24.46 -10.93 -12.40
N HIS A 78 -24.23 -10.69 -11.11
CA HIS A 78 -24.44 -9.37 -10.49
C HIS A 78 -23.52 -8.30 -11.08
N LEU A 79 -22.25 -8.64 -11.33
CA LEU A 79 -21.31 -7.72 -11.97
C LEU A 79 -21.74 -7.41 -13.41
N LYS A 80 -22.16 -8.43 -14.16
CA LYS A 80 -22.64 -8.31 -15.53
C LYS A 80 -23.91 -7.44 -15.62
N ALA A 81 -24.89 -7.71 -14.77
CA ALA A 81 -26.13 -6.93 -14.72
C ALA A 81 -25.84 -5.44 -14.47
N LYS A 82 -24.95 -5.12 -13.52
CA LYS A 82 -24.60 -3.72 -13.24
C LYS A 82 -23.84 -3.04 -14.39
N ALA A 83 -23.06 -3.82 -15.14
CA ALA A 83 -22.42 -3.33 -16.36
C ALA A 83 -23.45 -3.06 -17.47
N GLU A 84 -24.45 -3.92 -17.64
CA GLU A 84 -25.55 -3.76 -18.61
C GLU A 84 -26.47 -2.58 -18.27
N GLU A 85 -26.64 -2.27 -16.98
CA GLU A 85 -27.32 -1.05 -16.48
C GLU A 85 -26.53 0.25 -16.75
N GLY A 86 -25.34 0.16 -17.36
CA GLY A 86 -24.50 1.31 -17.69
C GLY A 86 -23.67 1.85 -16.53
N ASN A 87 -23.59 1.13 -15.41
CA ASN A 87 -22.86 1.56 -14.22
C ASN A 87 -21.92 0.46 -13.65
N PRO A 88 -20.99 -0.08 -14.46
CA PRO A 88 -20.12 -1.19 -14.06
C PRO A 88 -19.27 -0.81 -12.84
N TYR A 89 -19.09 -1.74 -11.92
CA TYR A 89 -18.09 -1.57 -10.86
C TYR A 89 -16.68 -1.50 -11.46
N LYS A 90 -15.93 -0.48 -11.07
CA LYS A 90 -14.54 -0.30 -11.50
C LYS A 90 -13.55 -0.85 -10.48
N THR A 91 -13.95 -0.91 -9.22
CA THR A 91 -13.17 -1.53 -8.15
C THR A 91 -13.96 -2.64 -7.48
N LEU A 92 -13.32 -3.80 -7.35
CA LEU A 92 -13.81 -4.96 -6.60
C LEU A 92 -12.79 -5.26 -5.50
N ILE A 93 -13.24 -5.21 -4.25
CA ILE A 93 -12.42 -5.62 -3.10
C ILE A 93 -12.99 -6.94 -2.58
N ILE A 94 -12.13 -7.95 -2.52
CA ILE A 94 -12.47 -9.26 -1.97
C ILE A 94 -11.66 -9.46 -0.71
N THR A 95 -12.33 -9.63 0.42
CA THR A 95 -11.66 -10.06 1.66
C THR A 95 -11.70 -11.57 1.78
N THR A 96 -10.53 -12.18 1.90
CA THR A 96 -10.37 -13.59 2.24
C THR A 96 -10.01 -13.69 3.71
N GLY A 97 -10.58 -14.65 4.45
CA GLY A 97 -10.21 -14.95 5.83
C GLY A 97 -10.13 -16.44 6.05
#